data_AF-A0AAN4YRJ2-F1
#
_entry.id   AF-A0AAN4YRJ2-F1
#
_cell.length_a   1.000
_cell.length_b   1.000
_cell.length_c   1.000
_cell.angle_alpha   90.00
_cell.angle_beta   90.00
_cell.angle_gamma   90.00
#
_symmetry.space_group_name_H-M   'P 1'
#
loop_
_entity.id
_entity.type
_entity.pdbx_description
1 polymer ?
#
loop_
_entity_poly.entity_id
_entity_poly.type
_entity_poly.pdbx_seq_one_letter_code
_entity_poly.pdbx_strand_id
1 'polypeptide(L)'
;MPRDLAIRVAAFFCASALSGAFSGLLAAGLSKMDGVGGYSGWRWIFLIEGLITVVLGVLTFFLLVDSPEISTKWLDQDEIRYLVIQEFIKEGGKFKEEDKKTSWKDVGDMMRNWRIYLLSYIMLCQSACNYGLFAIT
;
A
#
# COMPACT_ATOMS: atom_id res chain seq x y z
N MET A 1 11.48 4.36 -18.55
CA MET A 1 11.55 4.48 -17.07
C MET A 1 10.74 3.37 -16.33
N PRO A 2 11.07 2.07 -16.47
CA PRO A 2 10.53 1.02 -15.60
C PRO A 2 11.36 0.79 -14.33
N ARG A 3 12.64 1.22 -14.31
CA ARG A 3 13.57 0.95 -13.20
C ARG A 3 13.22 1.71 -11.91
N ASP A 4 12.85 2.98 -12.00
CA ASP A 4 12.47 3.80 -10.82
C ASP A 4 11.18 3.31 -10.17
N LEU A 5 10.21 2.88 -10.99
CA LEU A 5 8.98 2.26 -10.51
C LEU A 5 9.29 0.94 -9.79
N ALA A 6 10.12 0.08 -10.39
CA ALA A 6 10.51 -1.19 -9.79
C ALA A 6 11.22 -1.01 -8.44
N ILE A 7 12.07 0.00 -8.29
CA ILE A 7 12.74 0.31 -7.01
C ILE A 7 11.74 0.77 -5.96
N ARG A 8 10.79 1.65 -6.31
CA ARG A 8 9.74 2.11 -5.37
C ARG A 8 8.87 0.94 -4.90
N VAL A 9 8.47 0.08 -5.83
CA VAL A 9 7.68 -1.12 -5.54
C VAL A 9 8.49 -2.11 -4.68
N ALA A 10 9.76 -2.35 -5.01
CA ALA A 10 10.63 -3.21 -4.22
C ALA A 10 10.81 -2.67 -2.79
N ALA A 11 11.04 -1.37 -2.62
CA ALA A 11 11.13 -0.74 -1.31
C ALA A 11 9.85 -0.91 -0.49
N PHE A 12 8.67 -0.77 -1.13
CA PHE A 12 7.38 -1.02 -0.49
C PHE A 12 7.23 -2.47 -0.02
N PHE A 13 7.60 -3.44 -0.85
CA PHE A 13 7.55 -4.87 -0.47
C PHE A 13 8.56 -5.22 0.62
N CYS A 14 9.77 -4.65 0.60
CA CYS A 14 10.75 -4.81 1.66
C CYS A 14 10.24 -4.25 2.99
N ALA A 15 9.61 -3.06 2.98
CA ALA A 15 9.02 -2.47 4.17
C ALA A 15 7.88 -3.34 4.73
N SER A 16 7.04 -3.91 3.86
CA SER A 16 5.97 -4.85 4.25
C SER A 16 6.52 -6.11 4.93
N ALA A 17 7.53 -6.74 4.33
CA ALA A 17 8.18 -7.92 4.90
C ALA A 17 8.83 -7.60 6.27
N LEU A 18 9.47 -6.43 6.38
CA LEU A 18 10.10 -5.97 7.61
C LEU A 18 9.06 -5.71 8.71
N SER A 19 7.91 -5.12 8.38
CA SER A 19 6.79 -4.91 9.31
C SER A 19 6.31 -6.21 9.95
N GLY A 20 6.27 -7.30 9.18
CA GLY A 20 5.91 -8.63 9.70
C GLY A 20 6.87 -9.11 10.78
N ALA A 21 8.17 -8.92 10.60
CA ALA A 21 9.18 -9.28 11.61
C ALA A 21 9.07 -8.42 12.89
N PHE A 22 8.74 -7.14 12.75
CA PHE A 22 8.56 -6.24 13.91
C PHE A 22 7.27 -6.50 14.68
N SER A 23 6.19 -6.96 14.03
CA SER A 23 4.92 -7.25 14.68
C SER A 23 5.07 -8.29 15.81
N GLY A 24 5.83 -9.36 15.58
CA GLY A 24 6.09 -10.38 16.61
C GLY A 24 6.93 -9.86 17.79
N LEU A 25 7.94 -9.02 17.52
CA LEU A 25 8.76 -8.40 18.55
C LEU A 25 7.95 -7.41 19.40
N LEU A 26 7.10 -6.61 18.76
CA LEU A 26 6.18 -5.69 19.44
C LEU A 26 5.19 -6.46 20.33
N ALA A 27 4.60 -7.55 19.83
CA ALA A 27 3.71 -8.39 20.62
C ALA A 27 4.42 -8.97 21.87
N ALA A 28 5.65 -9.46 21.71
CA ALA A 28 6.45 -9.97 22.84
C ALA A 28 6.83 -8.88 23.85
N GLY A 29 7.15 -7.67 23.37
CA GLY A 29 7.44 -6.52 24.23
C GLY A 29 6.22 -6.02 25.00
N LEU A 30 5.07 -5.95 24.34
CA LEU A 30 3.82 -5.46 24.91
C LEU A 30 3.10 -6.48 25.79
N SER A 31 3.34 -7.78 25.61
CA SER A 31 2.91 -8.79 26.58
C SER A 31 3.54 -8.58 27.96
N LYS A 32 4.72 -7.95 28.06
CA LYS A 32 5.30 -7.58 29.36
C LYS A 32 4.56 -6.44 30.07
N MET A 33 3.62 -5.77 29.40
CA MET A 33 2.74 -4.75 29.99
C MET A 33 1.42 -5.33 30.55
N ASP A 34 1.29 -6.66 30.61
CA ASP A 34 0.18 -7.31 31.30
C ASP A 34 0.05 -6.83 32.76
N GLY A 35 -1.08 -6.20 33.09
CA GLY A 35 -1.35 -5.65 34.43
C GLY A 35 -1.04 -4.16 34.61
N VAL A 36 -0.41 -3.50 33.63
CA VAL A 36 -0.21 -2.04 33.67
C VAL A 36 -1.55 -1.34 33.46
N GLY A 37 -1.98 -0.56 34.46
CA GLY A 37 -3.27 0.15 34.44
C GLY A 37 -4.50 -0.74 34.64
N GLY A 38 -4.34 -2.00 35.07
CA GLY A 38 -5.45 -2.95 35.26
C GLY A 38 -5.97 -3.58 33.96
N TYR A 39 -5.28 -3.37 32.84
CA TYR A 39 -5.63 -3.94 31.54
C TYR A 39 -4.70 -5.09 31.16
N SER A 40 -5.25 -6.03 30.39
CA SER A 40 -4.50 -7.10 29.76
C SER A 40 -3.64 -6.57 28.61
N GLY A 41 -2.45 -7.13 28.44
CA GLY A 41 -1.43 -6.74 27.47
C GLY A 41 -1.94 -6.73 26.03
N TRP A 42 -2.88 -7.62 25.68
CA TRP A 42 -3.51 -7.61 24.35
C TRP A 42 -4.25 -6.29 24.04
N ARG A 43 -4.81 -5.60 25.04
CA ARG A 43 -5.47 -4.30 24.84
C ARG A 43 -4.46 -3.20 24.56
N TRP A 44 -3.28 -3.27 25.20
CA TRP A 44 -2.19 -2.33 24.97
C TRP A 44 -1.62 -2.46 23.56
N ILE A 45 -1.59 -3.68 23.00
CA ILE A 45 -1.20 -3.90 21.59
C ILE A 45 -2.11 -3.10 20.66
N PHE A 46 -3.44 -3.31 20.75
CA PHE A 46 -4.39 -2.59 19.89
C PHE A 46 -4.36 -1.08 20.09
N LEU A 47 -4.19 -0.62 21.34
CA LEU A 47 -4.20 0.81 21.64
C LEU A 47 -2.97 1.53 21.06
N ILE A 48 -1.78 0.93 21.21
CA ILE A 48 -0.53 1.51 20.69
C ILE A 48 -0.49 1.43 19.17
N GLU A 49 -0.85 0.28 18.59
CA GLU A 49 -0.88 0.09 17.14
C GLU A 49 -1.92 1.01 16.47
N GLY A 50 -3.12 1.10 17.04
CA GLY A 50 -4.16 2.02 16.60
C GLY A 50 -3.73 3.48 16.67
N LEU A 51 -3.09 3.88 17.78
CA LEU A 51 -2.58 5.25 17.95
C LEU A 51 -1.52 5.61 16.91
N ILE A 52 -0.54 4.73 16.67
CA ILE A 52 0.49 4.93 15.66
C ILE A 52 -0.15 5.11 14.27
N THR A 53 -1.14 4.28 13.95
CA THR A 53 -1.85 4.34 12.66
C THR A 53 -2.60 5.66 12.50
N VAL A 54 -3.28 6.14 13.55
CA VAL A 54 -3.97 7.45 13.53
C VAL A 54 -2.97 8.58 13.31
N VAL A 55 -1.84 8.58 14.02
CA VAL A 55 -0.80 9.60 13.88
C VAL A 55 -0.23 9.60 12.46
N LEU A 56 0.10 8.42 11.91
CA LEU A 56 0.57 8.30 10.53
C LEU A 56 -0.48 8.74 9.52
N GLY A 57 -1.77 8.47 9.76
CA GLY A 57 -2.87 8.95 8.93
C GLY A 57 -2.95 10.48 8.89
N VAL A 58 -2.87 11.13 10.06
CA VAL A 58 -2.82 12.60 10.15
C VAL A 58 -1.57 13.15 9.48
N LEU A 59 -0.41 12.54 9.70
CA LEU A 59 0.83 12.95 9.03
C LEU A 59 0.75 12.79 7.52
N THR A 60 0.12 11.72 7.02
CA THR A 60 -0.08 11.50 5.60
C THR A 60 -0.96 12.60 5.01
N PHE A 61 -1.99 13.05 5.72
CA PHE A 61 -2.82 14.19 5.27
C PHE A 61 -1.99 15.48 5.08
N PHE A 62 -0.95 15.70 5.88
CA PHE A 62 -0.08 16.88 5.75
C PHE A 62 1.11 16.69 4.81
N LEU A 63 1.64 15.46 4.68
CA LEU A 63 2.85 15.15 3.91
C LEU A 63 2.55 14.66 2.49
N LEU A 64 1.39 14.05 2.26
CA LEU A 64 1.02 13.52 0.96
C LEU A 64 0.44 14.65 0.10
N VAL A 65 1.22 15.10 -0.87
CA VAL A 65 0.80 16.10 -1.85
C VAL A 65 0.02 15.39 -2.95
N ASP A 66 -1.28 15.70 -3.07
CA ASP A 66 -2.24 15.03 -3.98
C ASP A 66 -1.97 15.23 -5.48
N SER A 67 -1.19 16.25 -5.86
CA SER A 67 -0.85 16.50 -7.26
C SER A 67 0.45 17.29 -7.39
N PRO A 68 1.35 16.96 -8.34
CA PRO A 68 2.56 17.75 -8.60
C PRO A 68 2.27 19.23 -8.84
N GLU A 69 1.06 19.59 -9.30
CA GLU A 69 0.60 20.95 -9.53
C GLU A 69 0.42 21.78 -8.23
N ILE A 70 0.17 21.12 -7.10
CA ILE A 70 -0.05 21.76 -5.78
C ILE A 70 1.26 21.78 -4.96
N SER A 71 2.31 21.12 -5.47
CA SER A 71 3.60 20.93 -4.80
C SER A 71 4.53 22.16 -4.84
N THR A 72 4.01 23.38 -4.72
CA THR A 72 4.85 24.60 -4.74
C THR A 72 5.76 24.74 -3.51
N LYS A 73 5.58 23.90 -2.48
CA LYS A 73 6.36 23.92 -1.24
C LYS A 73 7.51 22.91 -1.16
N TRP A 74 7.49 21.89 -2.04
CA TRP A 74 8.43 20.77 -1.97
C TRP A 74 9.18 20.52 -3.29
N LEU A 75 8.62 20.97 -4.41
CA LEU A 75 9.25 20.91 -5.74
C LEU A 75 9.42 22.32 -6.30
N ASP A 76 10.54 22.53 -7.00
CA ASP A 76 10.77 23.76 -7.75
C ASP A 76 9.86 23.82 -9.00
N GLN A 77 9.53 25.03 -9.47
CA GLN A 77 8.58 25.19 -10.58
C GLN A 77 9.03 24.48 -11.87
N ASP A 78 10.34 24.39 -12.08
CA ASP A 78 10.92 23.69 -13.23
C ASP A 78 10.79 22.15 -13.11
N GLU A 79 10.89 21.59 -11.90
CA GLU A 79 10.69 20.16 -11.65
C GLU A 79 9.23 19.74 -11.85
N ILE A 80 8.29 20.58 -11.40
CA ILE A 80 6.84 20.36 -11.60
C ILE A 80 6.55 20.31 -13.10
N ARG A 81 7.09 21.26 -13.88
CA ARG A 81 6.89 21.31 -15.33
C ARG A 81 7.47 20.07 -16.02
N TYR A 82 8.63 19.60 -15.57
CA TYR A 82 9.25 18.39 -16.09
C TYR A 82 8.43 17.14 -15.78
N LEU A 83 7.84 17.04 -14.59
CA LEU A 83 6.99 15.92 -14.19
C LEU A 83 5.65 15.90 -14.94
N VAL A 84 5.00 17.06 -15.13
CA VAL A 84 3.76 17.16 -15.91
C VAL A 84 4.00 16.77 -17.38
N ILE A 85 5.12 17.20 -17.96
CA ILE A 85 5.49 16.82 -19.34
C ILE A 85 5.84 15.32 -19.40
N GLN A 86 6.54 14.77 -18.41
CA GLN A 86 6.80 13.33 -18.35
C GLN A 86 5.51 12.53 -18.23
N GLU A 87 4.57 12.94 -17.38
CA GLU A 87 3.27 12.31 -17.23
C GLU A 87 2.50 12.34 -18.55
N PHE A 88 2.46 13.49 -19.22
CA PHE A 88 1.86 13.66 -20.55
C PHE A 88 2.48 12.74 -21.62
N ILE A 89 3.81 12.61 -21.65
CA ILE A 89 4.52 11.73 -22.58
C ILE A 89 4.26 10.26 -22.24
N LYS A 90 4.21 9.91 -20.94
CA LYS A 90 4.01 8.54 -20.45
C LYS A 90 2.57 8.06 -20.69
N GLU A 91 1.60 8.97 -20.69
CA GLU A 91 0.21 8.73 -21.09
C GLU A 91 -0.01 8.82 -22.61
N GLY A 92 1.04 9.09 -23.39
CA GLY A 92 0.98 9.06 -24.86
C GLY A 92 0.31 10.27 -25.49
N GLY A 93 0.33 11.43 -24.83
CA GLY A 93 -0.15 12.69 -25.39
C GLY A 93 -1.67 12.88 -25.40
N LYS A 94 -2.41 12.08 -24.62
CA LYS A 94 -3.84 12.28 -24.42
C LYS A 94 -4.05 13.16 -23.20
N PHE A 95 -4.48 14.41 -23.41
CA PHE A 95 -5.14 15.16 -22.33
C PHE A 95 -6.31 14.32 -21.84
N LYS A 96 -6.54 14.26 -20.52
CA LYS A 96 -7.72 13.63 -19.92
C LYS A 96 -8.98 14.09 -20.65
N GLU A 97 -9.47 13.30 -21.59
CA GLU A 97 -10.89 13.22 -21.84
C GLU A 97 -11.47 12.54 -20.60
N GLU A 98 -12.08 13.36 -19.75
CA GLU A 98 -12.97 12.96 -18.66
C GLU A 98 -14.21 12.22 -19.20
N ASP A 99 -13.98 11.09 -19.87
CA ASP A 99 -15.03 10.17 -20.29
C ASP A 99 -14.63 8.71 -19.97
N LYS A 100 -14.08 8.49 -18.77
CA LYS A 100 -14.08 7.15 -18.17
C LYS A 100 -15.47 6.84 -17.63
N LYS A 101 -16.43 6.60 -18.53
CA LYS A 101 -17.43 5.57 -18.24
C LYS A 101 -16.66 4.26 -18.28
N THR A 102 -16.32 3.71 -17.12
CA THR A 102 -15.85 2.33 -17.01
C THR A 102 -16.78 1.46 -17.84
N SER A 103 -16.30 1.06 -19.01
CA SER A 103 -17.14 0.37 -19.96
C SER A 103 -17.44 -0.99 -19.34
N TRP A 104 -18.72 -1.31 -19.17
CA TRP A 104 -19.17 -2.64 -18.78
C TRP A 104 -18.62 -3.73 -19.72
N LYS A 105 -18.20 -3.36 -20.93
CA LYS A 105 -17.50 -4.25 -21.86
C LYS A 105 -16.08 -4.58 -21.40
N ASP A 106 -15.32 -3.62 -20.87
CA ASP A 106 -13.97 -3.88 -20.34
C ASP A 106 -14.02 -4.79 -19.11
N VAL A 107 -15.03 -4.59 -18.25
CA VAL A 107 -15.31 -5.49 -17.11
C VAL A 107 -15.71 -6.88 -17.61
N GLY A 108 -16.52 -6.96 -18.67
CA GLY A 108 -16.89 -8.22 -19.33
C GLY A 108 -15.70 -8.96 -19.94
N ASP A 109 -14.76 -8.24 -20.56
CA ASP A 109 -13.56 -8.81 -21.17
C ASP A 109 -12.56 -9.29 -20.10
N MET A 110 -12.44 -8.57 -18.98
CA MET A 110 -11.68 -9.04 -17.81
C MET A 110 -12.29 -10.31 -17.23
N MET A 111 -13.61 -10.36 -17.06
CA MET A 111 -14.32 -11.55 -16.56
C MET A 111 -14.21 -12.77 -17.47
N ARG A 112 -13.89 -12.60 -18.76
CA ARG A 112 -13.63 -13.71 -19.69
C ARG A 112 -12.15 -14.08 -19.82
N ASN A 113 -11.26 -13.33 -19.18
CA ASN A 113 -9.83 -13.61 -19.28
C ASN A 113 -9.44 -14.77 -18.37
N TRP A 114 -9.24 -15.94 -18.97
CA TRP A 114 -8.86 -17.17 -18.26
C TRP A 114 -7.59 -17.04 -17.40
N ARG A 115 -6.66 -16.15 -17.80
CA ARG A 115 -5.40 -15.92 -17.06
C ARG A 115 -5.66 -15.33 -15.67
N ILE A 116 -6.73 -14.55 -15.52
CA ILE A 116 -7.11 -13.94 -14.25
C ILE A 116 -7.61 -15.02 -13.29
N TYR A 117 -8.42 -15.96 -13.78
CA TYR A 117 -8.87 -17.10 -12.98
C TYR A 117 -7.71 -18.00 -12.56
N LEU A 118 -6.79 -18.32 -13.47
CA LEU A 118 -5.57 -19.06 -13.11
C LEU A 118 -4.75 -18.36 -12.02
N LEU A 119 -4.52 -17.05 -12.18
CA LEU A 119 -3.78 -16.27 -11.19
C LEU A 119 -4.49 -16.27 -9.84
N SER A 120 -5.81 -16.08 -9.84
CA SER A 120 -6.62 -16.12 -8.62
C SER A 120 -6.56 -17.49 -7.93
N TYR A 121 -6.55 -18.58 -8.70
CA TYR A 121 -6.43 -19.93 -8.17
C TYR A 121 -5.05 -20.18 -7.55
N ILE A 122 -3.98 -19.74 -8.21
CA ILE A 122 -2.61 -19.82 -7.67
C ILE A 122 -2.50 -19.05 -6.35
N MET A 123 -3.07 -17.84 -6.27
CA MET A 123 -3.09 -17.02 -5.05
C MET A 123 -3.90 -17.66 -3.92
N LEU A 124 -5.00 -18.35 -4.27
CA LEU A 124 -5.81 -19.10 -3.31
C LEU A 124 -5.01 -20.27 -2.73
N CYS A 125 -4.34 -21.07 -3.58
CA CYS A 125 -3.47 -22.15 -3.13
C CYS A 125 -2.34 -21.62 -2.22
N GLN A 126 -1.70 -20.52 -2.59
CA GLN A 126 -0.66 -19.88 -1.77
C GLN A 126 -1.19 -19.47 -0.40
N SER A 127 -2.38 -18.87 -0.34
CA SER A 127 -3.03 -18.46 0.91
C SER A 127 -3.36 -19.66 1.80
N ALA A 128 -3.94 -20.73 1.21
CA ALA A 128 -4.27 -21.95 1.93
C ALA A 128 -3.04 -22.62 2.55
N CYS A 129 -1.92 -22.70 1.81
CA CYS A 129 -0.66 -23.21 2.34
C CYS A 129 -0.11 -22.35 3.48
N ASN A 130 -0.22 -21.03 3.39
CA ASN A 130 0.28 -20.12 4.41
C ASN A 130 -0.49 -20.30 5.74
N TYR A 131 -1.83 -20.33 5.69
CA TYR A 131 -2.64 -20.60 6.88
C TYR A 131 -2.42 -22.00 7.47
N GLY A 132 -2.18 -23.01 6.61
CA GLY A 132 -1.86 -24.36 7.07
C GLY A 132 -0.55 -24.44 7.86
N LEU A 133 0.46 -23.63 7.49
CA LEU A 133 1.73 -23.55 8.21
C LEU A 133 1.56 -22.94 9.62
N PHE A 134 0.73 -21.91 9.75
CA PHE A 134 0.39 -21.30 11.05
C PHE A 134 -0.46 -22.20 11.95
N ALA A 135 -1.19 -23.17 11.39
CA ALA A 135 -1.97 -24.13 12.19
C ALA A 135 -1.11 -25.26 12.78
N ILE A 136 0.08 -25.51 12.22
CA ILE A 136 0.99 -26.59 12.64
C ILE A 136 2.09 -26.09 13.59
N THR A 137 2.34 -24.76 13.63
CA THR A 137 3.36 -24.12 14.48
C THR A 137 2.70 -23.45 15.68
#